data_AF-A0A356THA2-F1
#
_entry.id   AF-A0A356THA2-F1
#
_cell.length_a   1.000
_cell.length_b   1.000
_cell.length_c   1.000
_cell.angle_alpha   90.00
_cell.angle_beta   90.00
_cell.angle_gamma   90.00
#
_symmetry.space_group_name_H-M   'P 1'
#
loop_
_entity.id
_entity.type
_entity.pdbx_description
1 polymer ?
#
loop_
_entity_poly.entity_id
_entity_poly.type
_entity_poly.pdbx_seq_one_letter_code
_entity_poly.pdbx_strand_id
1 'polypeptide(L)'
;MRPFVSLSLCLILAACGGDQDQRTTPDETGDLEVTAGSGRTATMPPGLDDSRWRWVEAHCTEGPLDLLARGYAAHVRVHQRGENQLLLVHDQQFATESCEHTVVQQATLPEGGGESWLMEEVVRVAVPSTDACYGRPEENRPGDVRMTDGRLEVLVQRSQWCNGLEVRMVYERAAQELLAEDEIVRRYVAHFMRGDADAVAELFAQSGALLEPFTRTETGDPYRHEGRNRVQRWFEES
;
A
#
# COMPACT_ATOMS: atom_id res chain seq x y z
N MET A 1 -27.63 -49.48 -34.88
CA MET A 1 -27.92 -49.95 -33.52
C MET A 1 -28.33 -48.75 -32.67
N ARG A 2 -29.52 -48.81 -32.07
CA ARG A 2 -30.10 -47.92 -31.04
C ARG A 2 -29.98 -48.68 -29.68
N PRO A 3 -30.09 -48.04 -28.48
CA PRO A 3 -31.13 -47.07 -28.08
C PRO A 3 -30.59 -45.80 -27.38
N PHE A 4 -31.24 -44.63 -27.45
CA PHE A 4 -32.53 -44.18 -26.85
C PHE A 4 -32.54 -44.16 -25.32
N VAL A 5 -32.62 -42.97 -24.70
CA VAL A 5 -33.74 -42.54 -23.84
C VAL A 5 -33.87 -41.01 -23.91
N SER A 6 -35.12 -40.58 -24.11
CA SER A 6 -35.65 -39.22 -24.16
C SER A 6 -36.56 -39.05 -22.94
N LEU A 7 -36.62 -37.86 -22.34
CA LEU A 7 -37.75 -37.48 -21.49
C LEU A 7 -37.97 -35.96 -21.54
N SER A 8 -38.91 -35.58 -22.41
CA SER A 8 -39.69 -34.35 -22.28
C SER A 8 -40.78 -34.56 -21.24
N LEU A 9 -41.04 -33.56 -20.41
CA LEU A 9 -42.33 -33.38 -19.76
C LEU A 9 -42.74 -31.90 -19.86
N CYS A 10 -43.67 -31.62 -20.78
CA CYS A 10 -44.46 -30.40 -20.78
C CYS A 10 -45.70 -30.62 -19.91
N LEU A 11 -46.03 -29.65 -19.05
CA LEU A 11 -47.39 -29.47 -18.55
C LEU A 11 -47.71 -27.97 -18.58
N ILE A 12 -48.64 -27.61 -19.44
CA ILE A 12 -49.32 -26.31 -19.51
C ILE A 12 -50.72 -26.56 -18.96
N LEU A 13 -51.22 -25.67 -18.10
CA LEU A 13 -52.63 -25.26 -18.07
C LEU A 13 -52.73 -23.83 -17.51
N ALA A 14 -53.59 -23.05 -18.17
CA ALA A 14 -53.78 -21.62 -18.03
C ALA A 14 -54.97 -21.27 -17.10
N ALA A 15 -55.02 -20.01 -16.65
CA ALA A 15 -56.12 -19.04 -16.88
C ALA A 15 -56.55 -18.18 -15.66
N CYS A 16 -56.53 -16.85 -15.91
CA CYS A 16 -57.54 -15.80 -15.61
C CYS A 16 -57.85 -15.26 -14.20
N GLY A 17 -57.84 -13.91 -14.13
CA GLY A 17 -58.63 -13.04 -13.22
C GLY A 17 -57.90 -12.71 -11.91
N GLY A 18 -57.74 -11.46 -11.46
CA GLY A 18 -58.47 -10.23 -11.72
C GLY A 18 -58.88 -9.62 -10.36
N ASP A 19 -58.39 -8.41 -10.13
CA ASP A 19 -58.90 -7.38 -9.20
C ASP A 19 -58.30 -7.20 -7.79
N GLN A 20 -58.33 -5.92 -7.42
CA GLN A 20 -57.66 -5.14 -6.39
C GLN A 20 -57.85 -5.64 -4.94
N ASP A 21 -56.82 -5.46 -4.10
CA ASP A 21 -57.00 -4.56 -2.94
C ASP A 21 -55.68 -4.11 -2.30
N GLN A 22 -55.61 -2.80 -2.12
CA GLN A 22 -54.60 -2.04 -1.39
C GLN A 22 -54.64 -2.41 0.10
N ARG A 23 -53.51 -2.83 0.67
CA ARG A 23 -53.17 -2.53 2.09
C ARG A 23 -51.68 -2.29 2.22
N THR A 24 -51.29 -1.03 2.02
CA THR A 24 -50.11 -0.48 2.67
C THR A 24 -50.36 -0.52 4.18
N THR A 25 -49.62 -1.36 4.89
CA THR A 25 -49.43 -1.19 6.34
C THR A 25 -48.02 -0.64 6.56
N PRO A 26 -47.84 0.36 7.43
CA PRO A 26 -46.53 0.92 7.72
C PRO A 26 -45.79 -0.06 8.62
N ASP A 27 -44.67 -0.59 8.15
CA ASP A 27 -43.75 -1.29 9.04
C ASP A 27 -42.88 -0.24 9.75
N GLU A 28 -43.34 0.15 10.94
CA GLU A 28 -42.56 0.81 11.97
C GLU A 28 -41.50 -0.18 12.50
N THR A 29 -40.42 -0.34 11.77
CA THR A 29 -39.15 -0.82 12.35
C THR A 29 -38.18 0.35 12.32
N GLY A 30 -38.07 0.99 13.49
CA GLY A 30 -37.21 2.13 13.72
C GLY A 30 -35.79 1.87 13.23
N ASP A 31 -35.37 2.73 12.31
CA ASP A 31 -34.09 3.42 12.31
C ASP A 31 -32.96 2.63 12.96
N LEU A 32 -32.53 1.56 12.29
CA LEU A 32 -31.10 1.36 12.16
C LEU A 32 -30.61 2.47 11.24
N GLU A 33 -30.39 3.66 11.81
CA GLU A 33 -29.30 4.51 11.35
C GLU A 33 -28.04 3.65 11.46
N VAL A 34 -27.77 2.88 10.40
CA VAL A 34 -26.39 2.67 9.99
C VAL A 34 -25.88 4.09 9.85
N THR A 35 -25.11 4.54 10.83
CA THR A 35 -24.25 5.71 10.71
C THR A 35 -23.40 5.46 9.47
N ALA A 36 -23.93 5.84 8.31
CA ALA A 36 -23.18 6.09 7.11
C ALA A 36 -22.12 7.07 7.59
N GLY A 37 -20.88 6.57 7.66
CA GLY A 37 -19.77 7.29 8.27
C GLY A 37 -19.81 8.72 7.80
N SER A 38 -19.74 9.67 8.74
CA SER A 38 -19.70 11.10 8.44
C SER A 38 -18.84 11.29 7.20
N GLY A 39 -19.38 11.84 6.11
CA GLY A 39 -18.67 12.06 4.87
C GLY A 39 -17.42 12.89 5.16
N ARG A 40 -16.31 12.21 5.41
CA ARG A 40 -15.08 12.83 5.87
C ARG A 40 -14.21 12.95 4.65
N THR A 41 -14.06 14.17 4.15
CA THR A 41 -13.18 14.45 3.03
C THR A 41 -11.74 14.12 3.42
N ALA A 42 -11.06 13.35 2.58
CA ALA A 42 -9.66 13.04 2.76
C ALA A 42 -8.83 14.31 2.59
N THR A 43 -7.88 14.55 3.51
CA THR A 43 -7.03 15.76 3.51
C THR A 43 -5.61 15.39 3.90
N MET A 44 -4.63 16.18 3.44
CA MET A 44 -3.22 16.03 3.78
C MET A 44 -3.02 16.22 5.30
N PRO A 45 -2.54 15.20 6.05
CA PRO A 45 -2.29 15.37 7.47
C PRO A 45 -1.04 16.24 7.69
N PRO A 46 -1.07 17.15 8.68
CA PRO A 46 0.07 18.02 8.95
C PRO A 46 1.24 17.26 9.57
N GLY A 47 2.47 17.71 9.29
CA GLY A 47 3.68 17.23 9.98
C GLY A 47 4.15 15.82 9.60
N LEU A 48 3.70 15.32 8.44
CA LEU A 48 4.13 14.03 7.89
C LEU A 48 5.39 14.09 7.03
N ASP A 49 5.76 15.25 6.48
CA ASP A 49 6.94 15.31 5.64
C ASP A 49 8.22 14.95 6.42
N ASP A 50 9.10 14.22 5.75
CA ASP A 50 10.33 13.62 6.28
C ASP A 50 10.20 13.04 7.70
N SER A 51 9.15 12.23 7.90
CA SER A 51 8.83 11.63 9.20
C SER A 51 9.01 10.12 9.20
N ARG A 52 9.36 9.55 10.37
CA ARG A 52 9.48 8.12 10.59
C ARG A 52 8.51 7.67 11.67
N TRP A 53 7.90 6.50 11.44
CA TRP A 53 6.92 5.90 12.33
C TRP A 53 7.18 4.42 12.49
N ARG A 54 6.93 3.90 13.70
CA ARG A 54 7.06 2.48 14.05
C ARG A 54 5.67 1.89 14.19
N TRP A 55 5.43 0.74 13.57
CA TRP A 55 4.17 0.03 13.66
C TRP A 55 3.89 -0.43 15.10
N VAL A 56 2.62 -0.39 15.51
CA VAL A 56 2.19 -0.81 16.85
C VAL A 56 1.00 -1.75 16.87
N GLU A 57 0.02 -1.56 15.98
CA GLU A 57 -1.16 -2.41 15.90
C GLU A 57 -1.77 -2.38 14.49
N ALA A 58 -2.57 -3.41 14.21
CA ALA A 58 -3.31 -3.53 12.98
C ALA A 58 -4.72 -4.02 13.29
N HIS A 59 -5.71 -3.54 12.55
CA HIS A 59 -7.10 -3.91 12.71
C HIS A 59 -7.75 -4.16 11.36
N CYS A 60 -8.52 -5.24 11.27
CA CYS A 60 -9.54 -5.40 10.25
C CYS A 60 -10.86 -4.82 10.74
N THR A 61 -11.83 -4.64 9.85
CA THR A 61 -13.21 -4.28 10.23
C THR A 61 -13.79 -5.22 11.30
N GLU A 62 -13.40 -6.49 11.27
CA GLU A 62 -13.90 -7.54 12.16
C GLU A 62 -13.20 -7.58 13.54
N GLY A 63 -12.07 -6.88 13.72
CA GLY A 63 -11.31 -6.91 14.96
C GLY A 63 -9.80 -6.73 14.79
N PRO A 64 -9.02 -6.86 15.88
CA PRO A 64 -7.58 -6.74 15.84
C PRO A 64 -6.95 -7.85 14.98
N LEU A 65 -5.94 -7.49 14.21
CA LEU A 65 -5.12 -8.41 13.44
C LEU A 65 -3.85 -8.72 14.23
N ASP A 66 -3.71 -9.97 14.69
CA ASP A 66 -2.58 -10.39 15.52
C ASP A 66 -1.31 -10.63 14.69
N LEU A 67 -0.74 -9.53 14.19
CA LEU A 67 0.53 -9.54 13.45
C LEU A 67 1.73 -9.69 14.38
N LEU A 68 1.60 -9.24 15.64
CA LEU A 68 2.69 -9.35 16.62
C LEU A 68 2.99 -10.82 16.94
N ALA A 69 1.97 -11.67 17.10
CA ALA A 69 2.19 -13.11 17.28
C ALA A 69 2.85 -13.78 16.07
N ARG A 70 2.79 -13.15 14.88
CA ARG A 70 3.49 -13.58 13.66
C ARG A 70 4.90 -12.97 13.54
N GLY A 71 5.34 -12.25 14.57
CA GLY A 71 6.60 -11.53 14.62
C GLY A 71 6.73 -10.47 13.54
N TYR A 72 5.61 -9.80 13.23
CA TYR A 72 5.63 -8.64 12.35
C TYR A 72 6.24 -7.44 13.07
N ALA A 73 7.14 -6.76 12.37
CA ALA A 73 7.62 -5.44 12.74
C ALA A 73 7.69 -4.58 11.48
N ALA A 74 7.43 -3.28 11.62
CA ALA A 74 7.58 -2.37 10.50
C ALA A 74 7.93 -0.94 10.92
N HIS A 75 8.66 -0.27 10.06
CA HIS A 75 8.79 1.18 10.06
C HIS A 75 8.23 1.74 8.76
N VAL A 76 7.63 2.92 8.82
CA VAL A 76 7.26 3.68 7.64
C VAL A 76 7.94 5.03 7.68
N ARG A 77 8.60 5.39 6.57
CA ARG A 77 9.03 6.77 6.32
C ARG A 77 8.05 7.42 5.36
N VAL A 78 7.59 8.62 5.72
CA VAL A 78 6.64 9.38 4.91
C VAL A 78 7.37 10.59 4.33
N HIS A 79 7.25 10.74 3.02
CA HIS A 79 7.77 11.89 2.28
C HIS A 79 6.63 12.56 1.54
N GLN A 80 6.48 13.87 1.67
CA GLN A 80 5.52 14.62 0.91
C GLN A 80 6.09 14.94 -0.48
N ARG A 81 5.26 14.81 -1.52
CA ARG A 81 5.62 15.05 -2.92
C ARG A 81 4.61 16.01 -3.54
N GLY A 82 4.70 17.27 -3.17
CA GLY A 82 3.70 18.28 -3.56
C GLY A 82 2.50 18.33 -2.61
N GLU A 83 1.39 18.93 -3.04
CA GLU A 83 0.26 19.25 -2.15
C GLU A 83 -0.71 18.08 -1.94
N ASN A 84 -0.72 17.10 -2.86
CA ASN A 84 -1.72 16.04 -2.91
C ASN A 84 -1.11 14.62 -2.96
N GLN A 85 0.20 14.47 -2.77
CA GLN A 85 0.87 13.18 -2.86
C GLN A 85 1.80 12.92 -1.67
N LEU A 86 1.70 11.71 -1.14
CA LEU A 86 2.60 11.14 -0.14
C LEU A 86 3.27 9.90 -0.71
N LEU A 87 4.55 9.74 -0.38
CA LEU A 87 5.31 8.52 -0.59
C LEU A 87 5.57 7.87 0.77
N LEU A 88 5.00 6.67 0.97
CA LEU A 88 5.18 5.86 2.17
C LEU A 88 6.15 4.73 1.85
N VAL A 89 7.33 4.75 2.46
CA VAL A 89 8.34 3.71 2.33
C VAL A 89 8.28 2.83 3.57
N HIS A 90 7.66 1.67 3.43
CA HIS A 90 7.51 0.67 4.49
C HIS A 90 8.67 -0.31 4.45
N ASP A 91 9.41 -0.43 5.54
CA ASP A 91 10.33 -1.53 5.79
C ASP A 91 9.67 -2.48 6.78
N GLN A 92 9.46 -3.72 6.36
CA GLN A 92 8.65 -4.72 7.06
C GLN A 92 9.46 -5.98 7.28
N GLN A 93 9.30 -6.59 8.45
CA GLN A 93 9.93 -7.85 8.82
C GLN A 93 8.86 -8.85 9.26
N PHE A 94 9.02 -10.11 8.87
CA PHE A 94 8.13 -11.22 9.21
C PHE A 94 8.93 -12.38 9.80
N ALA A 95 8.61 -12.78 11.04
CA ALA A 95 9.38 -13.82 11.74
C ALA A 95 9.20 -15.22 11.16
N THR A 96 8.02 -15.55 10.62
CA THR A 96 7.72 -16.93 10.18
C THR A 96 8.50 -17.36 8.93
N GLU A 97 9.13 -16.43 8.22
CA GLU A 97 9.76 -16.71 6.92
C GLU A 97 11.15 -16.08 6.75
N SER A 98 11.69 -15.41 7.79
CA SER A 98 12.88 -14.54 7.64
C SER A 98 12.75 -13.58 6.45
N CYS A 99 11.53 -13.08 6.26
CA CYS A 99 11.15 -12.25 5.14
C CYS A 99 11.23 -10.78 5.50
N GLU A 100 11.89 -10.01 4.65
CA GLU A 100 12.05 -8.57 4.79
C GLU A 100 11.61 -7.88 3.52
N HIS A 101 10.68 -6.95 3.66
CA HIS A 101 10.14 -6.20 2.53
C HIS A 101 10.48 -4.73 2.65
N THR A 102 10.84 -4.12 1.53
CA THR A 102 10.66 -2.69 1.33
C THR A 102 9.52 -2.49 0.34
N VAL A 103 8.44 -1.85 0.78
CA VAL A 103 7.27 -1.51 -0.04
C VAL A 103 7.18 0.00 -0.16
N VAL A 104 7.18 0.51 -1.38
CA VAL A 104 6.91 1.92 -1.65
C VAL A 104 5.46 2.05 -2.09
N GLN A 105 4.67 2.72 -1.26
CA GLN A 105 3.28 3.04 -1.54
C GLN A 105 3.15 4.53 -1.84
N GLN A 106 2.47 4.86 -2.92
CA GLN A 106 2.06 6.22 -3.23
C GLN A 106 0.61 6.41 -2.80
N ALA A 107 0.36 7.43 -1.99
CA ALA A 107 -0.99 7.89 -1.66
C ALA A 107 -1.24 9.21 -2.39
N THR A 108 -2.28 9.26 -3.23
CA THR A 108 -2.63 10.44 -4.02
C THR A 108 -4.04 10.91 -3.71
N LEU A 109 -4.20 12.18 -3.33
CA LEU A 109 -5.49 12.84 -3.24
C LEU A 109 -5.95 13.27 -4.65
N PRO A 110 -7.16 12.89 -5.08
CA PRO A 110 -7.72 13.36 -6.34
C PRO A 110 -7.78 14.90 -6.43
N GLU A 111 -7.52 15.45 -7.61
CA GLU A 111 -7.67 16.88 -7.88
C GLU A 111 -9.12 17.32 -7.64
N GLY A 112 -9.30 18.44 -6.93
CA GLY A 112 -10.63 18.92 -6.51
C GLY A 112 -11.15 18.35 -5.19
N GLY A 113 -10.35 17.50 -4.53
CA GLY A 113 -10.72 16.84 -3.27
C GLY A 113 -11.49 15.54 -3.51
N GLY A 114 -11.49 14.66 -2.51
CA GLY A 114 -12.14 13.36 -2.60
C GLY A 114 -12.50 12.78 -1.24
N GLU A 115 -13.33 11.74 -1.27
CA GLU A 115 -13.71 10.99 -0.06
C GLU A 115 -12.56 10.10 0.46
N SER A 116 -11.56 9.81 -0.39
CA SER A 116 -10.46 8.91 -0.06
C SER A 116 -9.19 9.23 -0.86
N TRP A 117 -8.07 8.76 -0.34
CA TRP A 117 -6.80 8.70 -1.06
C TRP A 117 -6.82 7.51 -2.03
N LEU A 118 -6.21 7.66 -3.20
CA LEU A 118 -5.83 6.54 -4.04
C LEU A 118 -4.50 5.97 -3.53
N MET A 119 -4.50 4.70 -3.13
CA MET A 119 -3.36 4.00 -2.56
C MET A 119 -2.82 3.01 -3.60
N GLU A 120 -1.60 3.23 -4.05
CA GLU A 120 -0.92 2.44 -5.07
C GLU A 120 0.38 1.85 -4.51
N GLU A 121 0.53 0.53 -4.63
CA GLU A 121 1.83 -0.11 -4.39
C GLU A 121 2.69 0.05 -5.64
N VAL A 122 3.65 0.99 -5.60
CA VAL A 122 4.50 1.32 -6.75
C VAL A 122 5.57 0.26 -6.96
N VAL A 123 6.18 -0.20 -5.88
CA VAL A 123 7.23 -1.23 -5.92
C VAL A 123 7.30 -1.99 -4.61
N ARG A 124 7.62 -3.27 -4.73
CA ARG A 124 7.95 -4.18 -3.62
C ARG A 124 9.29 -4.85 -3.90
N VAL A 125 10.14 -4.85 -2.89
CA VAL A 125 11.37 -5.63 -2.87
C VAL A 125 11.29 -6.57 -1.68
N ALA A 126 11.45 -7.87 -1.92
CA ALA A 126 11.42 -8.89 -0.87
C ALA A 126 12.75 -9.64 -0.80
N VAL A 127 13.21 -9.91 0.42
CA VAL A 127 14.42 -10.67 0.71
C VAL A 127 14.05 -11.80 1.71
N PRO A 128 14.29 -13.07 1.36
CA PRO A 128 14.77 -13.55 0.06
C PRO A 128 13.73 -13.34 -1.05
N SER A 129 14.18 -13.19 -2.31
CA SER A 129 13.30 -12.96 -3.46
C SER A 129 12.64 -14.26 -3.97
N THR A 130 11.90 -14.93 -3.09
CA THR A 130 11.09 -16.12 -3.40
C THR A 130 9.62 -15.76 -3.54
N ASP A 131 8.84 -16.55 -4.27
CA ASP A 131 7.40 -16.32 -4.45
C ASP A 131 6.64 -16.29 -3.11
N ALA A 132 7.06 -17.12 -2.15
CA ALA A 132 6.47 -17.15 -0.82
C ALA A 132 6.69 -15.82 -0.07
N CYS A 133 7.91 -15.31 -0.13
CA CYS A 133 8.26 -14.05 0.53
C CYS A 133 7.61 -12.85 -0.17
N TYR A 134 7.79 -12.77 -1.48
CA TYR A 134 7.27 -11.66 -2.28
C TYR A 134 5.75 -11.52 -2.15
N GLY A 135 5.04 -12.65 -2.09
CA GLY A 135 3.60 -12.69 -1.92
C GLY A 135 2.87 -12.06 -3.11
N ARG A 136 1.67 -11.54 -2.88
CA ARG A 136 0.88 -10.84 -3.90
C ARG A 136 0.94 -9.33 -3.64
N PRO A 137 1.40 -8.52 -4.61
CA PRO A 137 1.26 -7.07 -4.55
C PRO A 137 -0.20 -6.68 -4.39
N GLU A 138 -0.45 -5.63 -3.63
CA GLU A 138 -1.82 -5.16 -3.44
C GLU A 138 -2.28 -4.28 -4.63
N GLU A 139 -3.53 -4.42 -5.06
CA GLU A 139 -4.09 -3.65 -6.16
C GLU A 139 -4.34 -2.17 -5.77
N ASN A 140 -4.46 -1.29 -6.77
CA ASN A 140 -4.80 0.11 -6.54
C ASN A 140 -6.18 0.21 -5.87
N ARG A 141 -6.23 0.88 -4.71
CA ARG A 141 -7.42 0.85 -3.86
C ARG A 141 -7.63 2.16 -3.10
N PRO A 142 -8.87 2.47 -2.71
CA PRO A 142 -9.14 3.59 -1.83
C PRO A 142 -8.51 3.39 -0.45
N GLY A 143 -8.16 4.48 0.21
CA GLY A 143 -7.67 4.48 1.57
C GLY A 143 -7.78 5.83 2.26
N ASP A 144 -7.23 5.90 3.46
CA ASP A 144 -7.11 7.14 4.22
C ASP A 144 -5.73 7.18 4.91
N VAL A 145 -5.11 8.36 4.93
CA VAL A 145 -3.90 8.62 5.69
C VAL A 145 -4.25 9.74 6.65
N ARG A 146 -4.13 9.49 7.95
CA ARG A 146 -4.55 10.46 8.96
C ARG A 146 -3.73 10.40 10.23
N MET A 147 -3.84 11.48 10.99
CA MET A 147 -3.29 11.59 12.34
C MET A 147 -4.43 11.53 13.35
N THR A 148 -4.36 10.60 14.30
CA THR A 148 -5.31 10.45 15.41
C THR A 148 -4.52 10.36 16.70
N ASP A 149 -4.74 11.29 17.64
CA ASP A 149 -4.07 11.31 18.95
C ASP A 149 -2.52 11.18 18.89
N GLY A 150 -1.91 11.84 17.89
CA GLY A 150 -0.47 11.81 17.69
C GLY A 150 0.07 10.52 17.06
N ARG A 151 -0.80 9.59 16.66
CA ARG A 151 -0.47 8.38 15.92
C ARG A 151 -0.82 8.55 14.44
N LEU A 152 0.00 7.95 13.59
CA LEU A 152 -0.27 7.83 12.16
C LEU A 152 -1.16 6.61 11.95
N GLU A 153 -2.28 6.79 11.27
CA GLU A 153 -3.12 5.70 10.79
C GLU A 153 -3.09 5.67 9.26
N VAL A 154 -2.80 4.50 8.71
CA VAL A 154 -2.90 4.21 7.28
C VAL A 154 -3.97 3.16 7.09
N LEU A 155 -5.05 3.54 6.41
CA LEU A 155 -6.18 2.70 6.11
C LEU A 155 -6.18 2.38 4.62
N VAL A 156 -6.36 1.11 4.27
CA VAL A 156 -6.57 0.70 2.89
C VAL A 156 -7.76 -0.24 2.81
N GLN A 157 -8.67 0.03 1.89
CA GLN A 157 -9.80 -0.85 1.58
C GLN A 157 -9.32 -2.03 0.74
N ARG A 158 -10.11 -3.10 0.62
CA ARG A 158 -9.80 -4.25 -0.26
C ARG A 158 -8.46 -4.93 0.05
N SER A 159 -8.07 -4.95 1.32
CA SER A 159 -6.77 -5.48 1.71
C SER A 159 -6.75 -7.01 1.72
N GLN A 160 -5.68 -7.58 1.19
CA GLN A 160 -5.43 -9.03 1.30
C GLN A 160 -5.25 -9.50 2.76
N TRP A 161 -4.86 -8.60 3.67
CA TRP A 161 -4.70 -8.91 5.10
C TRP A 161 -6.04 -9.20 5.80
N CYS A 162 -7.11 -8.61 5.29
CA CYS A 162 -8.45 -8.66 5.88
C CYS A 162 -9.47 -9.27 4.92
N ASN A 163 -9.05 -10.23 4.08
CA ASN A 163 -9.91 -10.94 3.14
C ASN A 163 -10.73 -10.02 2.21
N GLY A 164 -10.13 -8.91 1.76
CA GLY A 164 -10.79 -7.92 0.91
C GLY A 164 -11.58 -6.85 1.68
N LEU A 165 -11.52 -6.83 3.01
CA LEU A 165 -12.04 -5.75 3.84
C LEU A 165 -10.97 -4.69 4.11
N GLU A 166 -11.36 -3.64 4.83
CA GLU A 166 -10.44 -2.59 5.25
C GLU A 166 -9.45 -3.12 6.28
N VAL A 167 -8.17 -2.74 6.10
CA VAL A 167 -7.15 -2.84 7.14
C VAL A 167 -6.74 -1.44 7.57
N ARG A 168 -6.62 -1.24 8.89
CA ARG A 168 -6.06 -0.05 9.53
C ARG A 168 -4.73 -0.43 10.18
N MET A 169 -3.64 0.13 9.68
CA MET A 169 -2.31 0.03 10.29
C MET A 169 -2.05 1.29 11.13
N VAL A 170 -1.63 1.11 12.37
CA VAL A 170 -1.38 2.22 13.30
C VAL A 170 0.09 2.26 13.66
N TYR A 171 0.63 3.48 13.69
CA TYR A 171 2.04 3.73 13.94
C TYR A 171 2.24 4.84 14.97
N GLU A 172 3.30 4.71 15.76
CA GLU A 172 3.78 5.75 16.67
C GLU A 172 5.00 6.46 16.09
N ARG A 173 5.18 7.73 16.42
CA ARG A 173 6.34 8.51 15.95
C ARG A 173 7.62 7.82 16.43
N ALA A 174 8.58 7.66 15.54
CA ALA A 174 9.90 7.11 15.83
C ALA A 174 10.98 8.16 15.59
N ALA A 175 12.09 8.03 16.32
CA ALA A 175 13.27 8.85 16.05
C ALA A 175 13.82 8.53 14.64
N GLN A 176 14.43 9.52 14.00
CA GLN A 176 15.18 9.29 12.78
C GLN A 176 16.42 8.45 13.12
N GLU A 177 16.61 7.35 12.41
CA GLU A 177 17.73 6.44 12.58
C GLU A 177 18.45 6.27 11.24
N LEU A 178 19.75 5.97 11.31
CA LEU A 178 20.49 5.51 10.15
C LEU A 178 19.89 4.17 9.69
N LEU A 179 19.79 4.00 8.38
CA LEU A 179 19.34 2.74 7.80
C LEU A 179 20.40 1.66 8.01
N ALA A 180 19.95 0.44 8.28
CA ALA A 180 20.83 -0.72 8.26
C ALA A 180 21.29 -1.01 6.81
N GLU A 181 22.42 -1.70 6.63
CA GLU A 181 22.98 -1.95 5.29
C GLU A 181 22.01 -2.71 4.38
N ASP A 182 21.30 -3.69 4.92
CA ASP A 182 20.29 -4.48 4.22
C ASP A 182 19.06 -3.63 3.85
N GLU A 183 18.64 -2.70 4.71
CA GLU A 183 17.59 -1.72 4.40
C GLU A 183 18.03 -0.76 3.29
N ILE A 184 19.28 -0.29 3.30
CA ILE A 184 19.85 0.55 2.24
C ILE A 184 19.78 -0.17 0.90
N VAL A 185 20.19 -1.45 0.85
CA VAL A 185 20.17 -2.25 -0.38
C VAL A 185 18.73 -2.44 -0.88
N ARG A 186 17.78 -2.82 -0.02
CA ARG A 186 16.37 -3.00 -0.44
C ARG A 186 15.75 -1.69 -0.93
N ARG A 187 16.01 -0.57 -0.25
CA ARG A 187 15.55 0.77 -0.67
C ARG A 187 16.21 1.21 -1.97
N TYR A 188 17.50 0.93 -2.16
CA TYR A 188 18.20 1.20 -3.41
C TYR A 188 17.51 0.48 -4.58
N VAL A 189 17.25 -0.82 -4.45
CA VAL A 189 16.56 -1.59 -5.49
C VAL A 189 15.16 -1.04 -5.74
N ALA A 190 14.40 -0.73 -4.68
CA ALA A 190 13.06 -0.18 -4.81
C ALA A 190 13.06 1.17 -5.56
N HIS A 191 13.97 2.08 -5.20
CA HIS A 191 14.07 3.40 -5.82
C HIS A 191 14.64 3.36 -7.24
N PHE A 192 15.56 2.44 -7.51
CA PHE A 192 16.06 2.17 -8.84
C PHE A 192 14.97 1.62 -9.77
N MET A 193 14.19 0.63 -9.33
CA MET A 193 13.11 0.01 -10.14
C MET A 193 12.00 0.99 -10.52
N ARG A 194 11.76 2.02 -9.71
CA ARG A 194 10.78 3.08 -10.02
C ARG A 194 11.37 4.29 -10.75
N GLY A 195 12.66 4.27 -11.08
CA GLY A 195 13.33 5.36 -11.79
C GLY A 195 13.42 6.68 -11.00
N ASP A 196 13.45 6.63 -9.66
CA ASP A 196 13.59 7.85 -8.84
C ASP A 196 15.06 8.08 -8.48
N ALA A 197 15.73 8.85 -9.34
CA ALA A 197 17.14 9.21 -9.19
C ALA A 197 17.43 10.00 -7.90
N ASP A 198 16.51 10.88 -7.48
CA ASP A 198 16.64 11.69 -6.26
C ASP A 198 16.69 10.79 -5.04
N ALA A 199 15.75 9.86 -4.94
CA ALA A 199 15.67 8.95 -3.81
C ALA A 199 16.80 7.91 -3.80
N VAL A 200 17.30 7.50 -4.97
CA VAL A 200 18.51 6.69 -5.04
C VAL A 200 19.71 7.49 -4.51
N ALA A 201 19.86 8.75 -4.94
CA ALA A 201 20.98 9.60 -4.52
C ALA A 201 20.94 9.92 -3.01
N GLU A 202 19.76 10.07 -2.40
CA GLU A 202 19.61 10.31 -0.96
C GLU A 202 20.14 9.16 -0.09
N LEU A 203 20.26 7.94 -0.63
CA LEU A 203 20.91 6.81 0.08
C LEU A 203 22.43 6.95 0.16
N PHE A 204 23.03 7.83 -0.63
CA PHE A 204 24.46 8.12 -0.59
C PHE A 204 24.76 9.24 0.40
N ALA A 205 25.87 9.12 1.12
CA ALA A 205 26.44 10.24 1.85
C ALA A 205 26.71 11.42 0.90
N GLN A 206 26.73 12.65 1.41
CA GLN A 206 27.01 13.84 0.60
C GLN A 206 28.31 13.72 -0.22
N SER A 207 29.33 13.11 0.38
CA SER A 207 30.64 12.81 -0.21
C SER A 207 30.77 11.35 -0.69
N GLY A 208 29.67 10.60 -0.75
CA GLY A 208 29.64 9.23 -1.27
C GLY A 208 29.90 9.21 -2.78
N ALA A 209 30.09 8.02 -3.34
CA ALA A 209 30.33 7.88 -4.77
C ALA A 209 29.73 6.59 -5.32
N LEU A 210 29.38 6.63 -6.60
CA LEU A 210 28.99 5.46 -7.39
C LEU A 210 30.16 5.05 -8.28
N LEU A 211 30.47 3.75 -8.31
CA LEU A 211 31.37 3.16 -9.30
C LEU A 211 30.54 2.56 -10.42
N GLU A 212 30.69 3.11 -11.61
CA GLU A 212 29.99 2.65 -12.80
C GLU A 212 30.75 1.48 -13.44
N PRO A 213 30.10 0.33 -13.71
CA PRO A 213 30.80 -0.86 -14.19
C PRO A 213 31.07 -0.85 -15.71
N PHE A 214 30.47 0.06 -16.48
CA PHE A 214 30.47 0.03 -17.95
C PHE A 214 31.49 0.99 -18.57
N THR A 215 31.58 2.21 -18.04
CA THR A 215 32.59 3.18 -18.46
C THR A 215 33.89 2.98 -17.71
N ARG A 216 35.01 2.92 -18.45
CA ARG A 216 36.36 2.87 -17.89
C ARG A 216 37.09 4.17 -18.13
N THR A 217 37.91 4.55 -17.15
CA THR A 217 38.90 5.61 -17.27
C THR A 217 40.01 5.22 -18.26
N GLU A 218 40.87 6.18 -18.63
CA GLU A 218 42.04 5.92 -19.47
C GLU A 218 43.00 4.87 -18.87
N THR A 219 43.02 4.75 -17.54
CA THR A 219 43.82 3.75 -16.81
C THR A 219 43.14 2.38 -16.72
N GLY A 220 41.90 2.25 -17.20
CA GLY A 220 41.14 0.99 -17.21
C GLY A 220 40.30 0.74 -15.95
N ASP A 221 40.31 1.67 -14.99
CA ASP A 221 39.51 1.61 -13.76
C ASP A 221 38.05 2.00 -14.01
N PRO A 222 37.07 1.45 -13.26
CA PRO A 222 35.67 1.88 -13.34
C PRO A 222 35.53 3.40 -13.14
N TYR A 223 34.68 4.04 -13.93
CA TYR A 223 34.42 5.47 -13.77
C TYR A 223 33.71 5.74 -12.44
N ARG A 224 34.19 6.75 -11.70
CA ARG A 224 33.69 7.10 -10.36
C ARG A 224 32.92 8.41 -10.40
N HIS A 225 31.65 8.36 -10.03
CA HIS A 225 30.77 9.52 -9.89
C HIS A 225 30.84 10.02 -8.43
N GLU A 226 31.62 11.07 -8.20
CA GLU A 226 31.90 11.62 -6.86
C GLU A 226 30.83 12.60 -6.38
N GLY A 227 30.30 12.36 -5.19
CA GLY A 227 29.32 13.20 -4.51
C GLY A 227 27.89 12.94 -4.95
N ARG A 228 26.94 13.14 -4.02
CA ARG A 228 25.51 12.87 -4.22
C ARG A 228 24.95 13.44 -5.52
N ASN A 229 25.27 14.70 -5.84
CA ASN A 229 24.75 15.37 -7.04
C ASN A 229 25.24 14.72 -8.35
N ARG A 230 26.44 14.12 -8.36
CA ARG A 230 26.94 13.39 -9.55
C ARG A 230 26.27 12.03 -9.66
N VAL A 231 26.02 11.36 -8.54
CA VAL A 231 25.27 10.11 -8.48
C VAL A 231 23.84 10.31 -8.98
N GLN A 232 23.15 11.35 -8.50
CA GLN A 232 21.81 11.74 -8.96
C GLN A 232 21.78 11.90 -10.48
N ARG A 233 22.65 12.77 -11.02
CA ARG A 233 22.73 13.03 -12.46
C ARG A 233 22.96 11.77 -13.28
N TRP A 234 23.81 10.87 -12.80
CA TRP A 234 24.06 9.60 -13.48
C TRP A 234 22.77 8.78 -13.63
N PHE A 235 21.96 8.67 -12.56
CA PHE A 235 20.69 7.95 -12.61
C PHE A 235 19.58 8.70 -13.37
N GLU A 236 19.64 10.03 -13.49
CA GLU A 236 18.73 10.81 -14.35
C GLU A 236 19.01 10.60 -15.85
N GLU A 237 20.28 10.38 -16.20
CA GLU A 237 20.74 10.24 -17.59
C GLU A 237 20.75 8.78 -18.11
N SER A 238 20.63 7.80 -17.22
CA SER A 238 20.67 6.35 -17.52
C SER A 238 19.29 5.77 -17.81
#